data_AF-W6MH67-F1
#
_entry.id   AF-W6MH67-F1
#
_cell.length_a   1.000
_cell.length_b   1.000
_cell.length_c   1.000
_cell.angle_alpha   90.00
_cell.angle_beta   90.00
_cell.angle_gamma   90.00
#
_symmetry.space_group_name_H-M   'P 1'
#
loop_
_entity.id
_entity.type
_entity.pdbx_description
1 polymer ?
#
loop_
_entity_poly.entity_id
_entity_poly.type
_entity_poly.pdbx_seq_one_letter_code
_entity_poly.pdbx_strand_id
1 'polypeptide(L)' 'RSLRIENIVRIVKAETTHNFRDRGFLTFKTVTLVPIQTKLIDPSLLTEKEINWLNSYHAECREKVG' A
#
# COMPACT_ATOMS: atom_id res chain seq x y z
N ARG A 1 21.76 11.82 -7.45
CA ARG A 1 21.62 10.68 -6.50
C ARG A 1 20.25 10.06 -6.72
N SER A 2 20.13 8.74 -6.71
CA SER A 2 18.86 8.04 -6.90
C SER A 2 18.09 7.89 -5.59
N LEU A 3 16.76 7.84 -5.70
CA LEU A 3 15.82 7.49 -4.64
C LEU A 3 15.10 6.20 -5.06
N ARG A 4 14.94 5.24 -4.13
CA ARG A 4 14.17 4.01 -4.36
C ARG A 4 13.34 3.71 -3.11
N ILE A 5 12.06 3.39 -3.33
CA ILE A 5 11.13 2.87 -2.31
C ILE A 5 10.77 1.46 -2.75
N GLU A 6 10.93 0.48 -1.87
CA GLU A 6 10.86 -0.94 -2.24
C GLU A 6 10.16 -1.74 -1.13
N ASN A 7 9.15 -2.53 -1.50
CA ASN A 7 8.41 -3.41 -0.61
C ASN A 7 8.32 -4.82 -1.20
N ILE A 8 8.39 -5.83 -0.34
CA ILE A 8 8.00 -7.19 -0.67
C ILE A 8 6.48 -7.30 -0.50
N VAL A 9 5.82 -7.85 -1.52
CA VAL A 9 4.38 -8.04 -1.56
C VAL A 9 4.02 -9.47 -1.95
N ARG A 10 2.89 -9.96 -1.44
CA ARG A 10 2.34 -11.28 -1.77
C ARG A 10 1.06 -11.11 -2.60
N ILE A 11 0.92 -11.92 -3.65
CA ILE A 11 -0.31 -11.99 -4.44
C ILE A 11 -1.42 -12.65 -3.60
N VAL A 12 -2.58 -12.01 -3.55
CA VAL A 12 -3.78 -12.50 -2.86
C VAL A 12 -5.01 -12.27 -3.74
N LYS A 13 -6.11 -12.96 -3.47
CA LYS A 13 -7.39 -12.68 -4.14
C LYS A 13 -7.89 -11.29 -3.76
N ALA A 14 -8.42 -10.56 -4.74
CA ALA A 14 -9.07 -9.28 -4.55
C ALA A 14 -10.58 -9.49 -4.44
N GLU A 15 -11.19 -8.87 -3.43
CA GLU A 15 -12.65 -8.81 -3.29
C GLU A 15 -13.17 -7.64 -4.13
N THR A 16 -13.95 -7.95 -5.18
CA THR A 16 -14.48 -6.95 -6.12
C THR A 16 -15.99 -7.13 -6.28
N THR A 17 -16.72 -6.02 -6.44
CA THR A 17 -18.19 -6.02 -6.60
C THR A 17 -18.66 -6.84 -7.80
N HIS A 18 -17.83 -6.93 -8.85
CA HIS A 18 -18.13 -7.69 -10.06
C HIS A 18 -17.08 -8.77 -10.27
N ASN A 19 -17.51 -9.92 -10.78
CA ASN A 19 -16.62 -11.03 -11.12
C ASN A 19 -16.97 -11.55 -12.53
N PHE A 20 -16.07 -11.32 -13.49
CA PHE A 20 -16.32 -11.70 -14.87
C PHE A 20 -15.92 -13.17 -15.11
N ARG A 21 -16.93 -14.00 -15.43
CA ARG A 21 -16.77 -15.44 -15.69
C ARG A 21 -16.11 -16.20 -14.53
N ASP A 22 -16.39 -15.77 -13.30
CA ASP A 22 -15.90 -16.39 -12.06
C ASP A 22 -14.37 -16.55 -11.98
N ARG A 23 -13.61 -15.78 -12.77
CA ARG A 23 -12.15 -15.85 -12.77
C ARG A 23 -11.51 -15.16 -11.57
N GLY A 24 -12.24 -14.23 -10.95
CA GLY A 24 -11.76 -13.42 -9.85
C GLY A 24 -10.67 -12.42 -10.27
N PHE A 25 -10.28 -11.60 -9.31
CA PHE A 25 -9.19 -10.64 -9.47
C PHE A 25 -8.12 -10.90 -8.40
N LEU A 26 -6.91 -10.40 -8.66
CA LEU A 26 -5.78 -10.51 -7.74
C LEU A 26 -5.35 -9.10 -7.30
N THR A 27 -4.81 -9.02 -6.10
CA THR A 27 -4.21 -7.81 -5.53
C THR A 27 -2.98 -8.19 -4.70
N PHE A 28 -2.33 -7.19 -4.12
CA PHE A 28 -1.15 -7.36 -3.30
C PHE A 28 -1.47 -7.17 -1.82
N LYS A 29 -0.87 -8.02 -0.99
CA LYS A 29 -0.76 -7.83 0.45
C LYS A 29 0.69 -7.55 0.80
N THR A 30 0.96 -6.43 1.45
CA THR A 30 2.31 -6.03 1.84
C THR A 30 2.87 -6.94 2.93
N VAL A 31 4.13 -7.36 2.77
CA VAL A 31 4.89 -8.13 3.77
C VAL A 31 5.86 -7.22 4.50
N THR A 32 6.51 -6.29 3.78
CA THR A 32 7.35 -5.26 4.37
C THR A 32 6.52 -4.30 5.24
N LEU A 33 6.89 -4.13 6.50
CA LEU A 33 6.23 -3.21 7.45
C LEU A 33 7.25 -2.23 8.03
N VAL A 34 7.65 -1.28 7.19
CA VAL A 34 8.56 -0.19 7.56
C VAL A 34 7.94 1.14 7.12
N PRO A 35 7.79 2.14 8.00
CA PRO A 35 7.23 3.43 7.62
C PRO A 35 8.01 4.12 6.50
N ILE A 36 7.28 4.71 5.56
CA ILE A 36 7.83 5.54 4.47
C ILE A 36 8.14 6.94 5.01
N GLN A 37 9.32 7.48 4.69
CA GLN A 37 9.72 8.83 5.12
C GLN A 37 8.86 9.93 4.48
N THR A 38 8.11 10.66 5.29
CA THR A 38 7.16 11.69 4.84
C THR A 38 7.80 13.02 4.47
N LYS A 39 8.98 13.37 5.02
CA LYS A 39 9.68 14.64 4.75
C LYS A 39 10.09 14.86 3.29
N LEU A 40 10.12 13.78 2.48
CA LEU A 40 10.50 13.82 1.07
C LEU A 40 9.28 13.76 0.13
N ILE A 41 8.06 13.75 0.69
CA ILE A 41 6.82 13.70 -0.07
C ILE A 41 6.32 15.13 -0.26
N ASP A 42 5.97 15.49 -1.49
CA ASP A 42 5.16 16.68 -1.79
C ASP A 42 3.67 16.27 -1.74
N PRO A 43 2.90 16.67 -0.71
CA PRO A 43 1.51 16.25 -0.57
C PRO A 43 0.59 16.77 -1.67
N SER A 44 0.97 17.85 -2.37
CA SER A 44 0.15 18.43 -3.44
C SER A 44 0.05 17.52 -4.68
N LEU A 45 0.98 16.56 -4.81
CA LEU A 45 1.01 15.58 -5.89
C LEU A 45 0.25 14.29 -5.55
N LEU A 46 -0.26 14.16 -4.32
CA LEU A 46 -0.99 12.98 -3.86
C LEU A 46 -2.49 13.22 -3.90
N THR A 47 -3.21 12.19 -4.33
CA THR A 47 -4.66 12.12 -4.16
C THR A 47 -5.02 11.79 -2.71
N GLU A 48 -6.24 12.12 -2.30
CA GLU A 48 -6.76 11.75 -0.97
C GLU A 48 -6.67 10.23 -0.72
N LYS A 49 -6.88 9.43 -1.77
CA LYS A 49 -6.77 7.97 -1.69
C LYS A 49 -5.35 7.51 -1.33
N GLU A 50 -4.33 8.13 -1.92
CA GLU A 50 -2.93 7.80 -1.65
C GLU A 50 -2.50 8.27 -0.26
N ILE A 51 -2.98 9.44 0.19
CA ILE A 51 -2.78 9.93 1.56
C ILE A 51 -3.39 8.94 2.57
N ASN A 52 -4.63 8.52 2.33
CA ASN A 52 -5.32 7.56 3.20
C ASN A 52 -4.62 6.20 3.21
N TRP A 53 -4.10 5.75 2.06
CA TRP A 53 -3.31 4.52 1.97
C TRP A 53 -2.02 4.62 2.79
N LEU A 54 -1.28 5.73 2.66
CA LEU A 54 -0.03 5.95 3.40
C LEU A 54 -0.27 5.96 4.92
N ASN A 55 -1.30 6.67 5.37
CA ASN A 55 -1.70 6.74 6.78
C ASN A 55 -2.09 5.36 7.32
N SER A 56 -2.90 4.61 6.57
CA SER A 56 -3.33 3.25 6.95
C SER A 56 -2.14 2.30 7.03
N TYR A 57 -1.20 2.39 6.08
CA TYR A 57 0.02 1.59 6.08
C TYR A 57 0.94 1.93 7.27
N HIS A 58 1.10 3.20 7.63
CA HIS A 58 1.88 3.59 8.82
C HIS A 58 1.22 3.14 10.12
N ALA A 59 -0.11 3.19 10.20
CA ALA A 59 -0.87 2.65 11.33
C ALA A 59 -0.64 1.13 11.47
N GLU A 60 -0.71 0.38 10.37
CA GLU A 60 -0.44 -1.06 10.36
C GLU A 60 1.01 -1.38 10.77
N CYS A 61 1.99 -0.59 10.30
CA CYS A 61 3.38 -0.74 10.73
C CYS A 61 3.53 -0.56 12.25
N ARG A 62 2.89 0.48 12.80
CA ARG A 62 2.92 0.75 14.24
C ARG A 62 2.24 -0.36 15.04
N GLU A 63 1.07 -0.83 14.60
CA GLU A 63 0.31 -1.86 15.30
C GLU A 63 1.07 -3.20 15.36
N LYS A 64 1.76 -3.57 14.28
CA LYS A 64 2.37 -4.90 14.16
C LYS A 64 3.82 -4.98 14.61
N VAL A 65 4.56 -3.88 14.54
CA VAL A 65 6.01 -3.85 14.77
C VAL A 65 6.41 -2.88 15.89
N GLY A 66 5.62 -1.83 16.13
CA GLY A 66 5.89 -0.81 17.15
C GLY A 66 5.39 -1.21 18.53
#